data_AF-A0AAV7P6W6-F1
#
_entry.id   AF-A0AAV7P6W6-F1
#
_cell.length_a   1.000
_cell.length_b   1.000
_cell.length_c   1.000
_cell.angle_alpha   90.00
_cell.angle_beta   90.00
_cell.angle_gamma   90.00
#
_symmetry.space_group_name_H-M   'P 1'
#
loop_
_entity.id
_entity.type
_entity.pdbx_description
1 polymer ?
#
loop_
_entity_poly.entity_id
_entity_poly.type
_entity_poly.pdbx_seq_one_letter_code
_entity_poly.pdbx_strand_id
1 'polypeptide(L)'
;QYIVMIPAELHYPSSENVCFHLVSTGPSLDYVNLDIILEHHGSSVILYNHVARGEPLKCVEITVPAPKVGFEEVATIRVSVLGPGVNFTESKKVLIRKINDGIFVQTDKPIYRPGQNVKFRIVTLKENFVPSNEKYSIIEL
;
A
#
# COMPACT_ATOMS: atom_id res chain seq x y z
N GLN A 1 4.10 -17.36 19.57
CA GLN A 1 4.56 -16.00 19.26
C GLN A 1 3.78 -15.48 18.06
N TYR A 2 3.19 -14.29 18.19
CA TYR A 2 2.39 -13.65 17.14
C TYR A 2 3.06 -12.34 16.75
N ILE A 3 3.36 -12.15 15.47
CA ILE A 3 3.96 -10.94 14.93
C ILE A 3 3.21 -10.57 13.66
N VAL A 4 2.89 -9.29 13.50
CA VAL A 4 2.34 -8.72 12.28
C VAL A 4 3.19 -7.50 11.92
N MET A 5 3.63 -7.44 10.66
CA MET A 5 4.48 -6.38 10.11
C MET A 5 3.74 -5.70 8.98
N ILE A 6 3.54 -4.40 9.14
CA ILE A 6 2.81 -3.56 8.20
C ILE A 6 3.66 -2.31 7.95
N PRO A 7 3.79 -1.85 6.68
CA PRO A 7 4.46 -0.60 6.38
C PRO A 7 3.84 0.59 7.13
N ALA A 8 4.67 1.53 7.56
CA ALA A 8 4.21 2.75 8.23
C ALA A 8 3.59 3.76 7.26
N GLU A 9 3.95 3.67 5.98
CA GLU A 9 3.38 4.43 4.85
C GLU A 9 2.79 3.43 3.86
N LEU A 10 1.55 3.66 3.44
CA LEU A 10 0.80 2.83 2.51
C LEU A 10 0.49 3.63 1.26
N HIS A 11 0.81 3.10 0.09
CA HIS A 11 0.65 3.80 -1.18
C HIS A 11 -0.67 3.43 -1.87
N TYR A 12 -1.46 4.44 -2.20
CA TYR A 12 -2.65 4.32 -3.06
C TYR A 12 -2.30 4.79 -4.49
N PRO A 13 -2.73 4.11 -5.57
CA PRO A 13 -3.63 2.95 -5.62
C PRO A 13 -2.92 1.58 -5.66
N SER A 14 -1.67 1.49 -5.19
CA SER A 14 -0.89 0.26 -5.16
C SER A 14 -1.39 -0.72 -4.09
N SER A 15 -0.87 -1.95 -4.18
CA SER A 15 -1.05 -2.96 -3.16
C SER A 15 0.20 -3.03 -2.29
N GLU A 16 0.00 -3.22 -0.99
CA GLU A 16 1.07 -3.27 0.00
C GLU A 16 1.25 -4.67 0.54
N ASN A 17 2.50 -5.07 0.77
CA ASN A 17 2.81 -6.36 1.37
C ASN A 17 2.72 -6.28 2.89
N VAL A 18 1.86 -7.13 3.47
CA VAL A 18 1.73 -7.32 4.91
C VAL A 18 2.17 -8.72 5.26
N CYS A 19 3.06 -8.84 6.24
CA CYS A 19 3.60 -10.11 6.66
C CYS A 19 3.20 -10.45 8.10
N PHE A 20 2.91 -11.71 8.35
CA PHE A 20 2.55 -12.20 9.68
C PHE A 20 3.22 -13.54 9.99
N HIS A 21 3.49 -13.76 11.27
CA HIS A 21 4.00 -15.01 11.81
C HIS A 21 3.11 -15.42 12.99
N LEU A 22 2.38 -16.52 12.84
CA LEU A 22 1.30 -16.93 13.74
C LEU A 22 1.55 -18.35 14.23
N VAL A 23 2.61 -18.53 15.03
CA VAL A 23 2.97 -19.83 15.60
C VAL A 23 2.55 -19.89 17.06
N SER A 24 1.66 -20.82 17.41
CA SER A 24 1.30 -21.10 18.81
C SER A 24 2.28 -22.10 19.42
N THR A 25 2.62 -21.93 20.70
CA THR A 25 3.51 -22.82 21.47
C THR A 25 2.74 -23.74 22.43
N GLY A 26 1.40 -23.74 22.38
CA GLY A 26 0.52 -24.54 23.25
C GLY A 26 0.11 -25.90 22.66
N PRO A 27 -0.30 -26.87 23.48
CA PRO A 27 -0.58 -28.26 23.07
C PRO A 27 -1.99 -28.48 22.50
N SER A 28 -2.49 -27.58 21.66
CA SER A 28 -3.82 -27.74 21.04
C SER A 28 -3.85 -27.27 19.59
N LEU A 29 -4.76 -27.90 18.84
CA LEU A 29 -5.21 -27.60 17.48
C LEU A 29 -5.85 -26.20 17.38
N ASP A 30 -5.19 -25.19 17.92
CA ASP A 30 -5.74 -23.86 18.10
C ASP A 30 -5.54 -23.06 16.84
N TYR A 31 -6.64 -22.90 16.10
CA TYR A 31 -6.73 -21.90 15.06
C TYR A 31 -6.76 -20.52 15.69
N VAL A 32 -6.13 -19.57 15.02
CA VAL A 32 -6.22 -18.15 15.37
C VAL A 32 -6.80 -17.38 14.18
N ASN A 33 -7.72 -16.48 14.47
CA ASN A 33 -8.27 -15.54 13.52
C ASN A 33 -7.44 -14.26 13.59
N LEU A 34 -6.85 -13.88 12.46
CA LEU A 34 -6.18 -12.61 12.26
C LEU A 34 -7.13 -11.67 11.51
N ASP A 35 -7.41 -10.52 12.11
CA ASP A 35 -8.10 -9.41 11.47
C ASP A 35 -7.17 -8.20 11.37
N ILE A 36 -7.02 -7.66 10.17
CA ILE A 36 -6.32 -6.40 9.91
C ILE A 36 -7.34 -5.42 9.37
N ILE A 37 -7.62 -4.39 10.15
CA ILE A 37 -8.67 -3.41 9.87
C ILE A 37 -8.03 -2.03 9.78
N LEU A 38 -8.39 -1.28 8.76
CA LEU A 38 -8.05 0.13 8.62
C LEU A 38 -9.22 0.98 9.06
N GLU A 39 -8.99 1.81 10.06
CA GLU A 39 -9.91 2.82 10.53
C GLU A 39 -9.51 4.16 9.90
N HIS A 40 -10.32 4.61 8.93
CA HIS A 40 -10.15 5.88 8.25
C HIS A 40 -11.53 6.52 8.00
N HIS A 41 -11.60 7.86 8.11
CA HIS A 41 -12.86 8.63 7.95
C HIS A 41 -14.01 8.31 8.90
N GLY A 42 -13.77 7.67 10.05
CA GLY A 42 -14.86 7.17 10.89
C GLY A 42 -15.56 5.93 10.30
N SER A 43 -14.96 5.32 9.28
CA SER A 43 -15.31 3.99 8.76
C SER A 43 -14.19 2.99 9.01
N SER A 44 -14.56 1.72 9.14
CA SER A 44 -13.63 0.61 9.28
C SER A 44 -13.66 -0.25 8.02
N VAL A 45 -12.51 -0.40 7.36
CA VAL A 45 -12.33 -1.25 6.18
C VAL A 45 -11.52 -2.46 6.60
N ILE A 46 -12.04 -3.67 6.36
CA ILE A 46 -11.29 -4.91 6.58
C ILE A 46 -10.29 -5.05 5.43
N LEU A 47 -9.00 -4.95 5.73
CA LEU A 47 -7.92 -5.13 4.74
C LEU A 47 -7.61 -6.61 4.53
N TYR A 48 -7.65 -7.39 5.61
CA TYR A 48 -7.33 -8.82 5.56
C TYR A 48 -8.00 -9.57 6.73
N ASN A 49 -8.56 -10.73 6.45
CA ASN A 49 -9.06 -11.70 7.43
C ASN A 49 -8.48 -13.07 7.08
N HIS A 50 -7.93 -13.78 8.06
CA HIS A 50 -7.37 -15.10 7.86
C HIS A 50 -7.48 -15.98 9.09
N VAL A 51 -7.73 -17.27 8.87
CA VAL A 51 -7.74 -18.28 9.94
C VAL A 51 -6.49 -19.13 9.79
N ALA A 52 -5.53 -18.94 10.67
CA ALA A 52 -4.25 -19.65 10.65
C ALA A 52 -4.25 -20.83 11.63
N ARG A 53 -3.63 -21.94 11.22
CA ARG A 53 -3.38 -23.12 12.08
C ARG A 53 -1.88 -23.31 12.24
N GLY A 54 -1.24 -22.45 13.03
CA GLY A 54 0.21 -22.48 13.24
C GLY A 54 0.97 -22.22 11.94
N GLU A 55 0.94 -20.98 11.46
CA GLU A 55 1.61 -20.62 10.21
C GLU A 55 2.95 -19.92 10.48
N PRO A 56 4.04 -20.34 9.81
CA PRO A 56 5.29 -19.59 9.82
C PRO A 56 5.12 -18.25 9.09
N LEU A 57 6.21 -17.53 8.83
CA LEU A 57 6.15 -16.23 8.16
C LEU A 57 5.46 -16.35 6.80
N LYS A 58 4.39 -15.58 6.60
CA LYS A 58 3.63 -15.48 5.35
C LYS A 58 3.36 -14.01 5.05
N CYS A 59 3.45 -13.64 3.77
CA CYS A 59 3.14 -12.29 3.31
C CYS A 59 1.99 -12.34 2.31
N VAL A 60 1.15 -11.30 2.35
CA VAL A 60 -0.02 -11.13 1.48
C VAL A 60 -0.09 -9.69 1.02
N GLU A 61 -0.59 -9.50 -0.20
CA GLU A 61 -0.86 -8.18 -0.74
C GLU A 61 -2.24 -7.70 -0.29
N ILE A 62 -2.30 -6.48 0.23
CA ILE A 62 -3.54 -5.79 0.59
C ILE A 62 -3.72 -4.56 -0.31
N THR A 63 -4.94 -4.31 -0.75
CA THR A 63 -5.24 -3.09 -1.51
C THR A 63 -5.41 -1.92 -0.54
N VAL A 64 -4.67 -0.84 -0.78
CA VAL A 64 -4.77 0.37 0.04
C VAL A 64 -5.98 1.20 -0.42
N PRO A 65 -6.89 1.62 0.46
CA PRO A 65 -7.98 2.52 0.10
C PRO A 65 -7.49 3.95 -0.12
N ALA A 66 -8.26 4.73 -0.88
CA ALA A 66 -7.90 6.11 -1.20
C ALA A 66 -7.95 7.02 0.04
N PRO A 67 -7.05 8.02 0.15
CA PRO A 67 -7.16 9.05 1.19
C PRO A 67 -8.38 9.94 0.97
N LYS A 68 -8.91 10.55 2.05
CA LYS A 68 -10.20 11.30 2.02
C LYS A 68 -10.15 12.49 1.10
N VAL A 69 -9.08 13.26 1.31
CA VAL A 69 -8.91 14.63 0.84
C VAL A 69 -7.44 14.80 0.60
N GLY A 70 -7.09 15.31 -0.59
CA GLY A 70 -5.72 15.58 -0.96
C GLY A 70 -4.92 14.32 -1.27
N PHE A 71 -3.62 14.39 -0.97
CA PHE A 71 -2.65 13.35 -1.33
C PHE A 71 -2.23 12.48 -0.15
N GLU A 72 -2.52 12.88 1.09
CA GLU A 72 -2.02 12.22 2.29
C GLU A 72 -3.08 12.21 3.39
N GLU A 73 -3.14 11.13 4.14
CA GLU A 73 -4.03 10.98 5.30
C GLU A 73 -3.39 10.10 6.37
N VAL A 74 -3.51 10.51 7.63
CA VAL A 74 -3.17 9.63 8.75
C VAL A 74 -4.37 8.78 9.13
N ALA A 75 -4.21 7.46 9.03
CA ALA A 75 -5.21 6.47 9.42
C ALA A 75 -4.70 5.60 10.57
N THR A 76 -5.58 4.78 11.14
CA THR A 76 -5.20 3.82 12.19
C THR A 76 -5.40 2.41 11.68
N ILE A 77 -4.36 1.58 11.74
CA ILE A 77 -4.52 0.14 11.55
C ILE A 77 -4.74 -0.50 12.91
N ARG A 78 -5.78 -1.32 13.00
CA ARG A 78 -6.08 -2.18 14.13
C ARG A 78 -5.87 -3.63 13.72
N VAL A 79 -5.00 -4.33 14.45
CA VAL A 79 -4.73 -5.76 14.29
C VAL A 79 -5.36 -6.50 15.46
N SER A 80 -6.14 -7.54 15.17
CA SER A 80 -6.73 -8.42 16.18
C SER A 80 -6.33 -9.86 15.92
N VAL A 81 -5.91 -10.57 16.99
CA VAL A 81 -5.62 -12.00 16.96
C VAL A 81 -6.49 -12.68 18.01
N LEU A 82 -7.43 -13.50 17.55
CA LEU A 82 -8.43 -14.17 18.39
C LEU A 82 -8.29 -15.69 18.26
N GLY A 83 -8.22 -16.40 19.37
CA GLY A 83 -8.17 -17.86 19.40
C GLY A 83 -8.38 -18.41 20.81
N PRO A 84 -8.37 -19.74 20.99
CA PRO A 84 -8.47 -20.36 22.31
C PRO A 84 -7.37 -19.84 23.25
N GLY A 85 -7.75 -19.16 24.33
CA GLY A 85 -6.80 -18.57 25.29
C GLY A 85 -5.97 -17.40 24.79
N VAL A 86 -6.24 -16.89 23.58
CA VAL A 86 -5.53 -15.74 22.97
C VAL A 86 -6.55 -14.71 22.52
N ASN A 87 -6.48 -13.52 23.11
CA ASN A 87 -7.22 -12.37 22.65
C ASN A 87 -6.33 -11.14 22.81
N PHE A 88 -5.81 -10.66 21.69
CA PHE A 88 -5.00 -9.46 21.68
C PHE A 88 -5.41 -8.56 20.51
N THR A 89 -5.43 -7.26 20.79
CA THR A 89 -5.69 -6.23 19.79
C THR A 89 -4.68 -5.10 19.97
N GLU A 90 -4.08 -4.65 18.88
CA GLU A 90 -3.15 -3.52 18.86
C GLU A 90 -3.52 -2.56 17.76
N SER A 91 -3.25 -1.28 17.97
CA SER A 91 -3.54 -0.25 16.98
C SER A 91 -2.36 0.70 16.81
N LYS A 92 -2.03 1.02 15.56
CA LYS A 92 -0.99 2.00 15.21
C LYS A 92 -1.44 2.94 14.11
N LYS A 93 -0.90 4.16 14.15
CA LYS A 93 -1.08 5.13 13.07
C LYS A 93 -0.20 4.78 11.89
N VAL A 94 -0.76 4.94 10.70
CA VAL A 94 -0.06 4.82 9.42
C VAL A 94 -0.39 6.02 8.54
N LEU A 95 0.48 6.32 7.58
CA LEU A 95 0.25 7.32 6.56
C LEU A 95 -0.28 6.64 5.29
N ILE A 96 -1.47 7.02 4.82
CA ILE A 96 -1.94 6.67 3.48
C ILE A 96 -1.52 7.80 2.56
N ARG A 97 -0.82 7.48 1.49
CA ARG A 97 -0.34 8.45 0.52
C ARG A 97 -0.77 8.06 -0.89
N LYS A 98 -1.41 8.99 -1.58
CA LYS A 98 -1.72 8.89 -3.00
C LYS A 98 -0.45 9.16 -3.80
N ILE A 99 0.08 8.12 -4.42
CA ILE A 99 1.19 8.21 -5.35
C ILE A 99 0.62 8.51 -6.74
N ASN A 100 1.19 9.51 -7.40
CA ASN A 100 0.93 9.78 -8.80
C ASN A 100 2.06 9.19 -9.64
N ASP A 101 1.74 8.81 -10.87
CA ASP A 101 2.76 8.40 -11.83
C ASP A 101 3.78 9.54 -12.05
N GLY A 102 5.06 9.18 -12.16
CA GLY A 102 6.13 10.09 -12.50
C GLY A 102 6.12 10.41 -13.99
N ILE A 103 6.07 11.70 -14.33
CA ILE A 103 6.07 12.18 -15.72
C ILE A 103 7.45 12.73 -16.05
N PHE A 104 8.08 12.17 -17.08
CA PHE A 104 9.40 12.58 -17.55
C PHE A 104 9.29 13.15 -18.97
N VAL A 105 9.76 14.39 -19.14
CA VAL A 105 9.84 15.05 -20.45
C VAL A 105 11.31 15.19 -20.83
N GLN A 106 11.65 14.71 -22.02
CA GLN A 106 13.01 14.83 -22.55
C GLN A 106 12.96 15.38 -23.98
N THR A 107 13.74 16.42 -24.21
CA THR A 107 13.99 16.99 -25.53
C THR A 107 15.21 16.35 -26.19
N ASP A 108 15.33 16.46 -27.52
CA ASP A 108 16.48 15.95 -28.26
C ASP A 108 17.77 16.75 -28.00
N LYS A 109 17.65 18.00 -27.52
CA LYS A 109 18.77 18.89 -27.19
C LYS A 109 18.45 19.74 -25.96
N PRO A 110 19.48 20.17 -25.21
CA PRO A 110 19.29 21.07 -24.06
C PRO A 110 19.13 22.55 -24.45
N ILE A 111 19.58 22.97 -25.65
CA ILE A 111 19.57 24.37 -26.10
C ILE A 111 19.14 24.45 -27.57
N TYR A 112 18.27 25.40 -27.89
CA TYR A 112 17.76 25.65 -29.24
C TYR A 112 18.06 27.09 -29.69
N ARG A 113 18.30 27.26 -31.00
CA ARG A 113 18.32 28.55 -31.68
C ARG A 113 16.94 28.86 -32.26
N PRO A 114 16.59 30.14 -32.48
CA PRO A 114 15.37 30.51 -33.16
C PRO A 114 15.21 29.78 -34.50
N GLY A 115 14.02 29.25 -34.77
CA GLY A 115 13.71 28.48 -35.98
C GLY A 115 14.10 27.00 -35.95
N GLN A 116 14.72 26.49 -34.88
CA GLN A 116 15.00 25.06 -34.75
C GLN A 116 13.75 24.28 -34.32
N ASN A 117 13.57 23.10 -34.90
CA ASN A 117 12.53 22.16 -34.49
C ASN A 117 12.93 21.44 -33.18
N VAL A 118 12.02 21.42 -32.21
CA VAL A 118 12.15 20.69 -30.95
C VAL A 118 11.53 19.31 -31.12
N LYS A 119 12.31 18.24 -30.95
CA LYS A 119 11.77 16.88 -30.80
C LYS A 119 11.77 16.54 -29.32
N PHE A 120 10.68 15.99 -28.82
CA PHE A 120 10.56 15.59 -27.43
C PHE A 120 9.87 14.24 -27.31
N ARG A 121 10.08 13.60 -26.16
CA ARG A 121 9.36 12.41 -25.72
C ARG A 121 8.85 12.61 -24.29
N ILE A 122 7.69 12.04 -24.02
CA ILE A 122 7.08 12.02 -22.69
C ILE A 122 6.94 10.55 -22.28
N VAL A 123 7.36 10.23 -21.06
CA VAL A 123 7.22 8.90 -20.49
C VAL A 123 6.57 9.02 -19.13
N THR A 124 5.51 8.24 -18.92
CA THR A 124 4.81 8.09 -17.65
C THR A 124 5.27 6.80 -17.00
N LEU A 125 5.79 6.87 -15.78
CA LEU A 125 6.25 5.70 -15.03
C LEU A 125 5.47 5.57 -13.74
N LYS A 126 4.97 4.37 -13.46
CA LYS A 126 4.43 4.03 -12.13
C LYS A 126 5.55 4.01 -11.10
N GLU A 127 5.19 3.90 -9.82
CA GLU A 127 6.14 3.81 -8.71
C GLU A 127 7.19 2.69 -8.87
N ASN A 128 6.78 1.54 -9.41
CA ASN A 128 7.67 0.42 -9.71
C ASN A 128 8.42 0.56 -11.05
N PHE A 129 8.47 1.77 -11.61
CA PHE A 129 9.10 2.12 -12.90
C PHE A 129 8.55 1.37 -14.12
N VAL A 130 7.37 0.76 -14.00
CA VAL A 130 6.66 0.18 -15.15
C VAL A 130 6.00 1.30 -15.95
N PRO A 131 6.16 1.34 -17.28
CA PRO A 131 5.54 2.36 -18.11
C PRO A 131 4.01 2.30 -18.05
N SER A 132 3.41 3.48 -17.92
CA SER A 132 1.96 3.68 -17.91
C SER A 132 1.50 4.16 -19.28
N ASN A 133 0.44 3.54 -19.82
CA ASN A 133 -0.16 3.90 -21.11
C ASN A 133 -1.33 4.89 -20.95
N GLU A 134 -1.36 5.64 -19.84
CA GLU A 134 -2.37 6.67 -19.63
C GLU A 134 -2.31 7.76 -20.72
N LYS A 135 -3.49 8.24 -21.11
CA LYS A 135 -3.64 9.26 -22.15
C LYS A 135 -3.70 10.64 -21.53
N TYR A 136 -2.89 11.55 -22.05
CA TYR A 136 -2.93 12.96 -21.69
C TYR A 136 -4.00 13.69 -22.51
N SER A 137 -4.81 14.52 -21.84
CA SER A 137 -5.78 15.39 -22.50
C SER A 137 -5.14 16.63 -23.12
N ILE A 138 -4.07 17.15 -22.50
CA ILE A 138 -3.35 18.33 -22.95
C ILE A 138 -1.85 18.20 -22.64
N ILE A 139 -1.03 18.74 -23.54
CA ILE A 139 0.43 18.89 -23.37
C ILE A 139 0.76 20.32 -23.80
N GLU A 140 1.25 21.13 -22.86
CA GLU A 140 1.71 22.50 -23.09
C GLU A 140 3.22 22.59 -22.76
N LEU A 141 4.00 23.14 -23.68
CA LEU A 141 5.47 23.29 -23.62
C LEU A 141 5.86 24.76 -23.69
#